data_AF-A0A2A4U249-F1
#
_entry.id   AF-A0A2A4U249-F1
#
_cell.length_a   1.000
_cell.length_b   1.000
_cell.length_c   1.000
_cell.angle_alpha   90.00
_cell.angle_beta   90.00
_cell.angle_gamma   90.00
#
_symmetry.space_group_name_H-M   'P 1'
#
loop_
_entity.id
_entity.type
_entity.pdbx_description
1 polymer ?
#
loop_
_entity_poly.entity_id
_entity_poly.type
_entity_poly.pdbx_seq_one_letter_code
_entity_poly.pdbx_strand_id
1 'polypeptide(L)' 'MKPILQIYTRVSTLVQAEKGTSLQTQKDLGKKKAHDLGFDFKIWDEGGKSSKHEDLANRPELTRLLLDVEDGRVQHLWV' A
#
# COMPACT_ATOMS: atom_id res chain seq x y z
N MET A 1 -9.77 11.59 -17.76
CA MET A 1 -8.66 11.17 -16.88
C MET A 1 -9.21 10.10 -15.94
N LYS A 2 -8.55 8.94 -15.80
CA LYS A 2 -9.04 7.89 -14.90
C LYS A 2 -8.65 8.23 -13.45
N PRO A 3 -9.50 7.97 -12.45
CA PRO A 3 -9.09 8.07 -11.05
C PRO A 3 -7.95 7.10 -10.76
N ILE A 4 -7.10 7.42 -9.78
CA ILE A 4 -6.00 6.55 -9.34
C ILE A 4 -6.38 5.88 -8.02
N LEU A 5 -6.38 4.56 -7.99
CA LEU A 5 -6.46 3.78 -6.76
C LEU A 5 -5.06 3.68 -6.13
N GLN A 6 -4.90 4.25 -4.94
CA GLN A 6 -3.69 4.10 -4.13
C GLN A 6 -3.78 2.75 -3.42
N ILE A 7 -2.80 1.87 -3.63
CA ILE A 7 -2.76 0.50 -3.09
C ILE A 7 -1.63 0.45 -2.08
N TYR A 8 -1.93 0.37 -0.78
CA TYR A 8 -0.91 0.27 0.26
C TYR A 8 -0.80 -1.17 0.76
N THR A 9 0.41 -1.73 0.72
CA THR A 9 0.66 -3.12 1.11
C THR A 9 1.72 -3.20 2.20
N ARG A 10 1.49 -4.06 3.20
CA ARG A 10 2.45 -4.31 4.28
C ARG A 10 2.31 -5.72 4.83
N VAL A 11 3.38 -6.23 5.43
CA VAL A 11 3.33 -7.44 6.27
C VAL A 11 4.06 -7.23 7.59
N SER A 12 3.62 -7.99 8.59
CA SER A 12 4.07 -7.86 9.99
C SER A 12 5.47 -8.39 10.26
N THR A 13 6.09 -9.14 9.35
CA THR A 13 7.46 -9.66 9.55
C THR A 13 8.22 -9.75 8.22
N LEU A 14 9.54 -9.58 8.26
CA LEU A 14 10.43 -9.81 7.11
C LEU A 14 10.29 -11.25 6.58
N VAL A 15 10.18 -12.23 7.46
CA VAL A 15 10.00 -13.65 7.08
C VAL A 15 8.70 -13.87 6.28
N GLN A 16 7.63 -13.11 6.56
CA GLN A 16 6.39 -13.15 5.77
C GLN A 16 6.51 -12.43 4.42
N ALA A 17 7.38 -11.42 4.32
CA ALA A 17 7.68 -10.73 3.05
C ALA A 17 8.54 -11.61 2.13
N GLU A 18 9.57 -12.24 2.67
CA GLU A 18 10.51 -13.10 1.93
C GLU A 18 9.87 -14.42 1.47
N LYS A 19 8.86 -14.92 2.19
CA LYS A 19 8.05 -16.07 1.74
C LYS A 19 7.08 -15.74 0.58
N GLY A 20 7.05 -14.50 0.09
CA GLY A 20 6.57 -14.12 -1.24
C GLY A 20 5.05 -14.16 -1.48
N THR A 21 4.26 -14.84 -0.66
CA THR A 21 2.83 -15.06 -0.95
C THR A 21 1.95 -13.89 -0.52
N SER A 22 2.14 -13.35 0.69
CA SER A 22 1.17 -12.40 1.27
C SER A 22 1.21 -10.98 0.69
N LEU A 23 2.39 -10.39 0.48
CA LEU A 23 2.51 -9.05 -0.13
C LEU A 23 2.11 -9.05 -1.61
N GLN A 24 2.52 -10.08 -2.35
CA GLN A 24 2.22 -10.19 -3.77
C GLN A 24 0.72 -10.36 -3.99
N THR A 25 0.06 -11.24 -3.22
CA THR A 25 -1.40 -11.38 -3.25
C THR A 25 -2.12 -10.08 -2.93
N GLN A 26 -1.65 -9.30 -1.94
CA GLN A 26 -2.23 -7.99 -1.67
C GLN A 26 -2.13 -7.07 -2.91
N LYS A 27 -0.94 -6.92 -3.49
CA LYS A 27 -0.75 -6.09 -4.68
C LYS A 27 -1.66 -6.52 -5.83
N ASP A 28 -1.79 -7.82 -6.07
CA ASP A 28 -2.57 -8.33 -7.20
C ASP A 28 -4.08 -8.19 -6.99
N LEU A 29 -4.57 -8.36 -5.76
CA LEU A 29 -5.95 -8.06 -5.40
C LEU A 29 -6.26 -6.56 -5.57
N GLY A 30 -5.35 -5.68 -5.16
CA GLY A 30 -5.49 -4.24 -5.35
C GLY A 30 -5.51 -3.84 -6.83
N LYS A 31 -4.59 -4.38 -7.64
CA LYS A 31 -4.57 -4.15 -9.10
C LYS A 31 -5.83 -4.65 -9.77
N LYS A 32 -6.30 -5.86 -9.40
CA LYS A 32 -7.56 -6.39 -9.91
C LYS A 32 -8.72 -5.47 -9.55
N LYS A 33 -8.76 -4.95 -8.33
CA LYS A 33 -9.80 -4.00 -7.91
C LYS A 33 -9.74 -2.69 -8.71
N ALA A 34 -8.55 -2.14 -8.96
CA ALA A 34 -8.39 -0.96 -9.81
C ALA A 34 -8.91 -1.22 -11.24
N HIS A 35 -8.54 -2.37 -11.82
CA HIS A 35 -9.02 -2.79 -13.13
C HIS A 35 -10.55 -2.91 -13.18
N ASP A 36 -11.15 -3.60 -12.20
CA ASP A 36 -12.60 -3.80 -12.09
C ASP A 36 -13.37 -2.46 -11.94
N LEU A 37 -12.72 -1.43 -11.38
CA LEU A 37 -13.26 -0.07 -11.24
C LEU A 37 -12.96 0.82 -12.47
N GLY A 38 -12.15 0.36 -13.42
CA GLY A 38 -11.67 1.17 -14.55
C GLY A 38 -10.68 2.28 -14.16
N PHE A 39 -10.01 2.13 -13.02
CA PHE A 39 -9.06 3.11 -12.47
C PHE A 39 -7.63 2.79 -12.91
N ASP A 40 -6.79 3.81 -12.91
CA ASP A 40 -5.34 3.61 -12.87
C ASP A 40 -4.92 3.30 -11.42
N PHE A 41 -3.68 2.86 -11.17
CA PHE A 41 -3.26 2.51 -9.81
C PHE A 41 -1.83 2.95 -9.51
N LYS A 42 -1.56 3.17 -8.22
CA LYS A 42 -0.22 3.42 -7.66
C LYS A 42 -0.04 2.55 -6.43
N ILE A 43 1.11 1.88 -6.33
CA ILE A 43 1.42 0.96 -5.23
C ILE A 43 2.36 1.65 -4.24
N TRP A 44 2.05 1.51 -2.97
CA TRP A 44 2.82 1.94 -1.81
C TRP A 44 3.23 0.69 -1.03
N ASP A 45 4.44 0.19 -1.28
CA ASP A 45 4.91 -1.06 -0.70
C ASP A 45 5.83 -0.82 0.50
N GLU A 46 5.28 -0.98 1.70
CA GLU A 46 6.04 -0.82 2.95
C GLU A 46 6.93 -2.02 3.27
N GLY A 47 6.71 -3.17 2.60
CA GLY A 47 7.43 -4.41 2.84
C GLY A 47 7.12 -5.07 4.19
N GLY A 48 8.06 -5.90 4.66
CA GLY A 48 7.95 -6.61 5.93
C GLY A 48 8.54 -5.83 7.09
N LYS A 49 7.70 -5.14 7.86
CA LYS A 49 8.13 -4.38 9.03
C LYS A 49 7.45 -4.87 10.30
N SER A 50 8.28 -5.32 11.25
CA SER A 50 7.83 -5.73 12.58
C SER A 50 7.12 -4.58 13.28
N SER A 51 5.92 -4.83 13.78
CA SER A 51 5.16 -3.82 14.53
C SER A 51 5.67 -3.65 15.96
N LYS A 52 6.83 -4.23 16.32
CA LYS A 52 7.41 -4.17 17.68
C LYS A 52 7.86 -2.77 18.11
N HIS A 53 8.06 -1.85 17.16
CA HIS A 53 8.33 -0.44 17.44
C HIS A 53 7.46 0.38 16.51
N GLU A 54 6.30 0.82 16.98
CA GLU A 54 5.27 1.60 16.25
C GLU A 54 5.71 3.04 15.90
N ASP A 55 6.96 3.22 15.49
CA ASP A 55 7.43 4.53 15.06
C ASP A 55 7.09 4.74 13.58
N LEU A 56 6.39 5.85 13.28
CA LEU A 56 6.15 6.32 11.91
C LEU A 56 7.47 6.58 11.17
N ALA A 57 8.56 6.85 11.90
CA ALA A 57 9.92 6.96 11.34
C ALA A 57 10.35 5.68 10.60
N ASN A 58 9.83 4.52 11.02
CA ASN A 58 10.08 3.25 10.34
C ASN A 58 9.08 2.98 9.22
N ARG A 59 8.18 3.90 8.86
CA ARG A 59 7.10 3.72 7.87
C ARG A 59 7.06 4.85 6.83
N PRO A 60 8.11 5.01 6.00
CA PRO A 60 8.21 6.09 5.02
C PRO A 60 7.09 6.06 3.96
N GLU A 61 6.66 4.89 3.50
CA GLU A 61 5.60 4.81 2.48
C GLU A 61 4.25 5.21 3.07
N LEU A 62 3.94 4.74 4.29
CA LEU A 62 2.75 5.19 5.01
C LEU A 62 2.78 6.70 5.30
N THR A 63 3.91 7.22 5.75
CA THR A 63 4.05 8.66 6.06
C THR A 63 3.80 9.51 4.82
N ARG A 64 4.39 9.13 3.68
CA ARG A 64 4.18 9.85 2.43
C ARG A 64 2.74 9.70 1.92
N LEU A 65 2.13 8.53 2.09
CA LEU A 65 0.72 8.33 1.76
C LEU A 65 -0.20 9.24 2.58
N LEU A 66 0.04 9.35 3.89
CA LEU A 66 -0.74 10.22 4.77
C LEU A 66 -0.64 11.69 4.35
N LEU A 67 0.57 12.18 4.02
CA LEU A 67 0.75 13.53 3.48
C LEU A 67 -0.01 13.73 2.15
N ASP A 68 0.00 12.75 1.25
CA ASP A 68 -0.76 12.84 0.00
C ASP A 68 -2.28 12.78 0.23
N VAL A 69 -2.75 12.13 1.31
CA VAL A 69 -4.16 12.18 1.74
C VAL A 69 -4.51 13.56 2.29
N GLU A 70 -3.68 14.13 3.16
CA GLU A 70 -3.87 15.46 3.75
C GLU A 70 -3.90 16.56 2.67
N ASP A 71 -3.02 16.46 1.67
CA ASP A 71 -2.97 17.39 0.54
C ASP A 71 -4.10 17.15 -0.50
N GLY A 72 -5.03 16.22 -0.24
CA GLY A 72 -6.15 15.90 -1.13
C GLY A 72 -5.76 15.21 -2.45
N ARG A 73 -4.51 14.74 -2.57
CA ARG A 73 -3.99 14.03 -3.74
C ARG A 73 -4.43 12.56 -3.79
N VAL A 74 -4.86 12.01 -2.65
CA VAL A 74 -5.43 10.66 -2.55
C VAL A 74 -6.93 10.73 -2.30
N GLN A 75 -7.70 10.21 -3.25
CA GLN A 75 -9.16 10.15 -3.17
C GLN A 75 -9.70 8.71 -3.04
N HIS A 76 -8.90 7.72 -3.45
CA HIS A 76 -9.25 6.31 -3.42
C HIS A 76 -8.08 5.50 -2.87
N LEU A 77 -8.31 4.80 -1.76
CA LEU A 77 -7.31 3.99 -1.07
C LEU A 77 -7.78 2.54 -0.94
N TRP A 78 -6.86 1.59 -1.16
CA TRP A 78 -7.01 0.17 -0.97
C TRP A 78 -5.90 -0.35 -0.05
N VAL A 79 -6.27 -1.19 0.93
CA VAL A 79 -5.40 -1.75 1.97
C VAL A 79 -5.66 -3.23 2.18
#